data_AF-A0A9W9YL15-F1
#
_entry.id   AF-A0A9W9YL15-F1
#
_cell.length_a   1.000
_cell.length_b   1.000
_cell.length_c   1.000
_cell.angle_alpha   90.00
_cell.angle_beta   90.00
_cell.angle_gamma   90.00
#
_symmetry.space_group_name_H-M   'P 1'
#
loop_
_entity.id
_entity.type
_entity.pdbx_description
1 polymer ?
#
loop_
_entity_poly.entity_id
_entity_poly.type
_entity_poly.pdbx_seq_one_letter_code
_entity_poly.pdbx_strand_id
1 'polypeptide(L)'
;MTANMKVLDVPQYEHFDDDEYPESSSYFMYGDKKDAFLFHIPTKNPDFLQIVQLDGKPNGVGHDGDKDLLLKQGIVVNIPDISGAPTTIAGEVQDPLKRNKYDITFVGIDGEEMKTKIKIASKIWFDGTEINK
;
A
#
# COMPACT_ATOMS: atom_id res chain seq x y z
N MET A 1 -1.38 20.25 -21.30
CA MET A 1 -0.13 19.50 -21.18
C MET A 1 -0.44 18.06 -21.53
N THR A 2 0.25 17.47 -22.49
CA THR A 2 0.04 16.09 -22.95
C THR A 2 1.26 15.26 -22.63
N ALA A 3 1.05 14.09 -22.02
CA ALA A 3 2.11 13.14 -21.71
C ALA A 3 1.93 11.90 -22.60
N ASN A 4 3.02 11.40 -23.17
CA ASN A 4 3.04 10.13 -23.87
C ASN A 4 3.40 9.04 -22.87
N MET A 5 2.45 8.18 -22.54
CA MET A 5 2.66 7.07 -21.62
C MET A 5 2.82 5.76 -22.39
N LYS A 6 3.86 5.00 -22.05
CA LYS A 6 4.06 3.62 -22.52
C LYS A 6 4.16 2.73 -21.29
N VAL A 7 3.30 1.73 -21.20
CA VAL A 7 3.42 0.68 -20.18
C VAL A 7 4.65 -0.16 -20.55
N LEU A 8 5.63 -0.20 -19.65
CA LEU A 8 6.85 -0.99 -19.83
C LEU A 8 6.78 -2.33 -19.10
N ASP A 9 6.06 -2.38 -17.99
CA ASP A 9 5.89 -3.56 -17.14
C ASP A 9 4.60 -3.45 -16.31
N VAL A 10 4.12 -4.57 -15.77
CA VAL A 10 2.96 -4.67 -14.86
C VAL A 10 3.41 -5.40 -13.59
N PRO A 11 3.68 -4.67 -12.48
CA PRO A 11 4.25 -5.26 -11.28
C PRO A 11 3.23 -6.10 -10.49
N GLN A 12 1.94 -5.79 -10.59
CA GLN A 12 0.86 -6.54 -9.94
C GLN A 12 -0.43 -6.42 -10.74
N TYR A 13 -1.19 -7.51 -10.80
CA TYR A 13 -2.54 -7.56 -11.35
C TYR A 13 -3.39 -8.45 -10.43
N GLU A 14 -4.44 -7.88 -9.85
CA GLU A 14 -5.35 -8.57 -8.95
C GLU A 14 -6.81 -8.26 -9.29
N HIS A 15 -7.67 -9.21 -8.96
CA HIS A 15 -9.11 -9.07 -8.96
C HIS A 15 -9.55 -8.38 -7.66
N PHE A 16 -10.59 -7.55 -7.71
CA PHE A 16 -11.07 -6.74 -6.57
C PHE A 16 -12.55 -6.99 -6.25
N ASP A 17 -12.98 -8.23 -6.45
CA ASP A 17 -14.34 -8.75 -6.21
C ASP A 17 -14.33 -9.89 -5.18
N ASP A 18 -13.50 -9.76 -4.15
CA ASP A 18 -13.38 -10.77 -3.10
C ASP A 18 -14.70 -10.97 -2.33
N ASP A 19 -14.92 -12.21 -1.89
CA ASP A 19 -16.11 -12.58 -1.11
C ASP A 19 -16.13 -11.92 0.27
N GLU A 20 -14.97 -11.71 0.89
CA GLU A 20 -14.80 -11.15 2.22
C GLU A 20 -13.64 -10.14 2.24
N TYR A 21 -13.77 -9.11 3.08
CA TYR A 21 -12.64 -8.20 3.33
C TYR A 21 -11.52 -8.94 4.08
N PRO A 22 -10.25 -8.60 3.81
CA PRO A 22 -9.15 -9.11 4.63
C PRO A 22 -9.26 -8.59 6.07
N GLU A 23 -8.62 -9.30 7.01
CA GLU A 23 -8.61 -8.89 8.42
C GLU A 23 -8.01 -7.49 8.60
N SER A 24 -6.92 -7.21 7.87
CA SER A 24 -6.22 -5.93 7.88
C SER A 24 -6.02 -5.37 6.47
N SER A 25 -5.87 -4.06 6.38
CA SER A 25 -5.70 -3.35 5.10
C SER A 25 -4.35 -3.66 4.49
N SER A 26 -4.38 -4.05 3.21
CA SER A 26 -3.24 -4.46 2.40
C SER A 26 -2.82 -3.33 1.46
N TYR A 27 -1.52 -3.14 1.31
CA TYR A 27 -0.94 -2.16 0.40
C TYR A 27 0.16 -2.81 -0.44
N PHE A 28 0.29 -2.37 -1.68
CA PHE A 28 1.46 -2.66 -2.50
C PHE A 28 2.55 -1.62 -2.20
N MET A 29 3.68 -2.09 -1.66
CA MET A 29 4.83 -1.25 -1.34
C MET A 29 5.88 -1.34 -2.43
N TYR A 30 6.27 -0.20 -3.00
CA TYR A 30 7.21 -0.11 -4.10
C TYR A 30 8.06 1.17 -4.00
N GLY A 31 9.13 1.24 -4.80
CA GLY A 31 9.99 2.41 -4.85
C GLY A 31 11.42 2.09 -5.26
N ASP A 32 12.35 2.91 -4.80
CA ASP A 32 13.78 2.78 -5.11
C ASP A 32 14.66 3.10 -3.90
N LYS A 33 15.94 3.42 -4.15
CA LYS A 33 16.91 3.77 -3.11
C LYS A 33 16.56 5.05 -2.33
N LYS A 34 15.75 5.94 -2.91
CA LYS A 34 15.43 7.26 -2.37
C LYS A 34 14.04 7.28 -1.77
N ASP A 35 13.06 6.80 -2.52
CA ASP A 35 11.65 6.95 -2.21
C ASP A 35 10.96 5.59 -2.05
N ALA A 36 10.03 5.52 -1.11
CA ALA A 36 9.18 4.36 -0.90
C ALA A 36 7.72 4.82 -0.83
N PHE A 37 6.85 4.05 -1.47
CA PHE A 37 5.44 4.35 -1.61
C PHE A 37 4.60 3.14 -1.20
N LEU A 38 3.38 3.40 -0.72
CA LEU A 38 2.33 2.42 -0.55
C LEU A 38 1.16 2.79 -1.46
N PHE A 39 0.59 1.80 -2.13
CA PHE A 39 -0.65 1.92 -2.88
C PHE A 39 -1.68 0.96 -2.27
N HIS A 40 -2.82 1.47 -1.82
CA HIS A 40 -3.87 0.61 -1.26
C HIS A 40 -4.32 -0.42 -2.29
N ILE A 41 -4.42 -1.69 -1.90
CA ILE A 41 -4.95 -2.76 -2.75
C ILE A 41 -6.46 -2.86 -2.48
N PRO A 42 -7.33 -2.40 -3.39
CA PRO A 42 -8.77 -2.56 -3.22
C PRO A 42 -9.15 -4.03 -3.34
N THR A 43 -10.08 -4.48 -2.51
CA THR A 43 -10.47 -5.90 -2.42
C THR A 43 -11.96 -6.12 -2.66
N LYS A 44 -12.81 -5.20 -2.17
CA LYS A 44 -14.26 -5.37 -2.23
C LYS A 44 -15.00 -4.04 -2.08
N ASN A 45 -16.12 -3.86 -2.80
CA ASN A 45 -16.99 -2.68 -2.68
C ASN A 45 -17.82 -2.69 -1.36
N PRO A 46 -17.84 -1.58 -0.59
CA PRO A 46 -17.15 -0.30 -0.84
C PRO A 46 -15.66 -0.33 -0.50
N ASP A 47 -14.86 0.47 -1.18
CA ASP A 47 -13.41 0.58 -0.99
C ASP A 47 -12.88 2.01 -1.25
N PHE A 48 -11.57 2.21 -1.23
CA PHE A 48 -10.90 3.47 -1.52
C PHE A 48 -9.59 3.26 -2.30
N LEU A 49 -9.09 4.35 -2.88
CA LEU A 49 -7.73 4.42 -3.40
C LEU A 49 -6.92 5.37 -2.53
N GLN A 50 -5.69 4.98 -2.22
CA GLN A 50 -4.77 5.80 -1.46
C GLN A 50 -3.33 5.54 -1.92
N ILE A 51 -2.58 6.63 -2.12
CA ILE A 51 -1.14 6.58 -2.39
C ILE A 51 -0.44 7.29 -1.24
N VAL A 52 0.53 6.63 -0.62
CA VAL A 52 1.26 7.14 0.54
C VAL A 52 2.73 7.17 0.21
N GLN A 53 3.38 8.32 0.40
CA GLN A 53 4.85 8.41 0.38
C GLN A 53 5.38 8.24 1.80
N LEU A 54 6.38 7.39 1.96
CA LEU A 54 7.04 7.16 3.25
C LEU A 54 8.18 8.14 3.48
N ASP A 55 8.37 8.54 4.74
CA ASP A 55 9.51 9.35 5.19
C ASP A 55 10.71 8.44 5.41
N GLY A 56 11.25 7.97 4.28
CA GLY A 56 12.35 7.03 4.21
C GLY A 56 11.89 5.58 4.05
N LYS A 57 12.89 4.75 3.76
CA LYS A 57 12.71 3.34 3.48
C LYS A 57 12.47 2.51 4.75
N PRO A 58 11.52 1.57 4.73
CA PRO A 58 11.34 0.63 5.84
C PRO A 58 12.52 -0.35 5.96
N ASN A 59 12.83 -0.77 7.18
CA ASN A 59 13.81 -1.85 7.41
C ASN A 59 13.32 -3.17 6.79
N GLY A 60 14.26 -4.02 6.35
CA GLY A 60 13.95 -5.38 5.88
C GLY A 60 13.62 -5.50 4.39
N VAL A 61 13.63 -4.40 3.63
CA VAL A 61 13.29 -4.41 2.19
C VAL A 61 14.47 -4.73 1.25
N GLY A 62 15.62 -5.09 1.81
CA GLY A 62 16.85 -5.36 1.08
C GLY A 62 17.97 -5.82 2.01
N HIS A 63 19.10 -6.23 1.44
CA HIS A 63 20.30 -6.70 2.16
C HIS A 63 21.55 -5.91 1.74
N ASP A 64 22.70 -6.26 2.33
CA ASP A 64 23.98 -5.67 1.94
C ASP A 64 24.28 -5.96 0.46
N GLY A 65 24.36 -4.89 -0.35
CA GLY A 65 24.55 -4.96 -1.81
C GLY A 65 23.34 -4.45 -2.60
N ASP A 66 22.11 -4.85 -2.23
CA ASP A 66 20.87 -4.36 -2.82
C ASP A 66 19.85 -3.95 -1.74
N LYS A 67 19.99 -2.71 -1.28
CA LYS A 67 19.24 -2.17 -0.14
C LYS A 67 17.77 -1.89 -0.45
N ASP A 68 17.33 -2.04 -1.70
CA ASP A 68 16.00 -1.66 -2.17
C ASP A 68 15.38 -2.74 -3.08
N LEU A 69 15.90 -3.97 -3.02
CA LEU A 69 15.48 -5.09 -3.86
C LEU A 69 13.95 -5.29 -3.86
N LEU A 70 13.34 -5.40 -2.66
CA LEU A 70 11.90 -5.63 -2.56
C LEU A 70 11.09 -4.40 -2.99
N LEU A 71 11.63 -3.18 -2.85
CA LEU A 71 10.95 -1.98 -3.32
C LEU A 71 10.90 -1.91 -4.85
N LYS A 72 11.97 -2.34 -5.53
CA LYS A 72 12.01 -2.39 -7.00
C LYS A 72 11.04 -3.41 -7.57
N GLN A 73 10.90 -4.56 -6.91
CA GLN A 73 9.97 -5.62 -7.31
C GLN A 73 8.53 -5.27 -6.94
N GLY A 74 8.38 -4.56 -5.82
CA GLY A 74 7.11 -4.31 -5.18
C GLY A 74 6.65 -5.54 -4.39
N ILE A 75 6.11 -5.31 -3.20
CA ILE A 75 5.65 -6.36 -2.29
C ILE A 75 4.33 -5.98 -1.63
N VAL A 76 3.50 -6.97 -1.34
CA VAL A 76 2.31 -6.77 -0.51
C VAL A 76 2.72 -6.61 0.95
N VAL A 77 2.19 -5.59 1.60
CA VAL A 77 2.38 -5.32 3.02
C VAL A 77 1.03 -5.12 3.68
N ASN A 78 0.92 -5.53 4.93
CA ASN A 78 -0.28 -5.34 5.75
C ASN A 78 -0.04 -4.27 6.79
N ILE A 79 -1.09 -3.52 7.15
CA ILE A 79 -1.09 -2.61 8.29
C ILE A 79 -2.04 -3.19 9.35
N PRO A 80 -1.55 -3.99 10.31
CA PRO A 80 -2.42 -4.74 11.23
C PRO A 80 -3.36 -3.87 12.06
N ASP A 81 -2.97 -2.62 12.35
CA ASP A 81 -3.78 -1.65 13.10
C ASP A 81 -4.96 -1.08 12.30
N ILE A 82 -5.07 -1.39 11.00
CA ILE A 82 -6.10 -0.90 10.11
C ILE A 82 -6.89 -2.09 9.60
N SER A 83 -8.21 -2.11 9.83
CA SER A 83 -9.07 -3.17 9.29
C SER A 83 -9.07 -3.16 7.77
N GLY A 84 -9.16 -4.34 7.15
CA GLY A 84 -9.34 -4.45 5.70
C GLY A 84 -10.71 -3.97 5.23
N ALA A 85 -11.72 -4.01 6.10
CA ALA A 85 -13.02 -3.42 5.82
C ALA A 85 -12.98 -1.90 6.04
N PRO A 86 -13.37 -1.07 5.05
CA PRO A 86 -13.35 0.36 5.20
C PRO A 86 -14.42 0.85 6.17
N THR A 87 -14.10 1.92 6.89
CA THR A 87 -15.08 2.62 7.73
C THR A 87 -15.87 3.61 6.88
N THR A 88 -17.20 3.51 6.93
CA THR A 88 -18.11 4.44 6.23
C THR A 88 -18.90 5.29 7.22
N ILE A 89 -18.99 6.61 6.97
CA ILE A 89 -19.83 7.53 7.72
C ILE A 89 -20.75 8.26 6.75
N ALA A 90 -22.06 8.22 6.99
CA ALA A 90 -23.06 8.83 6.10
C ALA A 90 -22.94 8.40 4.61
N GLY A 91 -22.47 7.16 4.37
CA GLY A 91 -22.27 6.61 3.02
C GLY A 91 -20.91 6.93 2.39
N GLU A 92 -20.05 7.71 3.05
CA GLU A 92 -18.72 8.07 2.54
C GLU A 92 -17.63 7.25 3.22
N VAL A 93 -16.73 6.68 2.42
CA VAL A 93 -15.55 5.97 2.91
C VAL A 93 -14.58 6.96 3.56
N GLN A 94 -14.11 6.62 4.76
CA GLN A 94 -13.23 7.45 5.56
C GLN A 94 -11.77 7.05 5.35
N ASP A 95 -10.89 8.05 5.25
CA ASP A 95 -9.44 7.84 5.19
C ASP A 95 -8.93 7.09 6.44
N PRO A 96 -8.39 5.86 6.34
CA PRO A 96 -8.02 5.06 7.50
C PRO A 96 -6.71 5.52 8.15
N LEU A 97 -5.83 6.19 7.40
CA LEU A 97 -4.49 6.54 7.87
C LEU A 97 -4.46 7.88 8.63
N LYS A 98 -5.12 7.95 9.80
CA LYS A 98 -5.22 9.17 10.63
C LYS A 98 -3.93 9.56 11.39
N ARG A 99 -3.00 8.64 11.56
CA ARG A 99 -1.70 8.85 12.23
C ARG A 99 -0.59 9.04 11.19
N ASN A 100 0.60 9.41 11.65
CA ASN A 100 1.78 9.53 10.78
C ASN A 100 2.78 8.36 10.92
N LYS A 101 2.50 7.38 11.79
CA LYS A 101 3.35 6.21 12.02
C LYS A 101 2.48 4.98 12.19
N TYR A 102 2.93 3.89 11.58
CA TYR A 102 2.26 2.59 11.59
C TYR A 102 3.29 1.48 11.67
N ASP A 103 2.93 0.36 12.29
CA ASP A 103 3.65 -0.88 12.09
C ASP A 103 3.08 -1.56 10.84
N ILE A 104 3.95 -2.12 10.02
CA ILE A 104 3.58 -2.96 8.88
C ILE A 104 4.17 -4.35 9.04
N THR A 105 3.53 -5.33 8.41
CA THR A 105 4.05 -6.69 8.27
C THR A 105 4.13 -7.10 6.81
N PHE A 106 5.17 -7.85 6.45
CA PHE A 106 5.37 -8.37 5.10
C PHE A 106 6.32 -9.56 5.09
N VAL A 107 6.34 -10.31 3.99
CA VAL A 107 7.32 -11.38 3.77
C VAL A 107 8.58 -10.77 3.16
N GLY A 108 9.68 -10.85 3.91
CA GLY A 108 10.99 -10.35 3.54
C GLY A 108 11.78 -11.34 2.67
N ILE A 109 13.08 -11.06 2.55
CA ILE A 109 14.03 -11.93 1.85
C ILE A 109 14.06 -13.30 2.54
N ASP A 110 14.27 -14.37 1.76
CA ASP A 110 14.29 -15.76 2.22
C ASP A 110 12.97 -16.25 2.88
N GLY A 111 11.88 -15.51 2.70
CA GLY A 111 10.56 -15.86 3.23
C GLY A 111 10.36 -15.48 4.69
N GLU A 112 11.25 -14.68 5.28
CA GLU A 112 11.13 -14.27 6.69
C GLU A 112 9.99 -13.28 6.90
N GLU A 113 9.13 -13.52 7.91
CA GLU A 113 8.13 -12.53 8.30
C GLU A 113 8.79 -11.32 8.97
N MET A 114 8.60 -10.15 8.36
CA MET A 114 9.12 -8.88 8.83
C MET A 114 8.01 -8.08 9.50
N LYS A 115 8.33 -7.49 10.66
CA LYS A 115 7.54 -6.43 11.29
C LYS A 115 8.41 -5.18 11.43
N THR A 116 7.96 -4.06 10.88
CA THR A 116 8.72 -2.81 10.91
C THR A 116 7.82 -1.60 11.03
N LYS A 117 8.40 -0.49 11.49
CA LYS A 117 7.68 0.77 11.64
C LYS A 117 7.94 1.68 10.44
N ILE A 118 6.87 2.21 9.87
CA ILE A 118 6.92 3.22 8.83
C ILE A 118 6.49 4.59 9.36
N LYS A 119 6.92 5.63 8.68
CA LYS A 119 6.48 7.01 8.89
C LYS A 119 5.95 7.55 7.57
N ILE A 120 4.78 8.19 7.61
CA ILE A 120 4.17 8.79 6.43
C ILE A 120 4.75 10.20 6.24
N ALA A 121 5.28 10.47 5.05
CA ALA A 121 5.72 11.81 4.63
C ALA A 121 4.56 12.61 4.04
N SER A 122 3.86 12.02 3.08
CA SER A 122 2.71 12.62 2.41
C SER A 122 1.74 11.54 1.95
N LYS A 123 0.49 11.91 1.62
CA LYS A 123 -0.48 11.00 1.02
C LYS A 123 -1.44 11.72 0.09
N ILE A 124 -1.89 11.00 -0.92
CA ILE A 124 -3.00 11.37 -1.78
C ILE A 124 -4.15 10.42 -1.46
N TRP A 125 -5.28 11.00 -1.08
CA TRP A 125 -6.50 10.29 -0.74
C TRP A 125 -7.53 10.50 -1.84
N PHE A 126 -8.13 9.40 -2.29
CA PHE A 126 -9.27 9.42 -3.19
C PHE A 126 -10.47 8.88 -2.41
N ASP A 127 -11.54 9.66 -2.34
CA ASP A 127 -12.75 9.36 -1.55
C ASP A 127 -13.53 8.10 -2.01
N GLY A 128 -13.06 7.43 -3.05
CA GLY A 128 -13.62 6.19 -3.56
C GLY A 128 -14.94 6.36 -4.32
N THR A 129 -15.40 7.60 -4.55
CA THR A 129 -16.71 7.86 -5.19
C THR A 129 -16.86 7.18 -6.56
N GLU A 130 -15.77 7.08 -7.32
CA GLU A 130 -15.78 6.43 -8.64
C GLU A 130 -15.75 4.90 -8.58
N ILE A 131 -15.19 4.31 -7.53
CA ILE A 131 -15.04 2.85 -7.41
C ILE A 131 -16.18 2.21 -6.60
N ASN A 132 -16.97 3.02 -5.89
CA ASN A 132 -18.08 2.58 -5.03
C ASN A 132 -19.47 2.78 -5.69
N LYS A 133 -19.52 2.83 -7.03
CA LYS A 133 -20.76 3.02 -7.79
C LYS A 133 -21.58 1.75 -7.92
#